data_AF-A0A1S2XIR1-F1
#
_entry.id   AF-A0A1S2XIR1-F1
#
_cell.length_a   1.000
_cell.length_b   1.000
_cell.length_c   1.000
_cell.angle_alpha   90.00
_cell.angle_beta   90.00
_cell.angle_gamma   90.00
#
_symmetry.space_group_name_H-M   'P 1'
#
loop_
_entity.id
_entity.type
_entity.pdbx_description
1 polymer ?
#
loop_
_entity_poly.entity_id
_entity_poly.type
_entity_poly.pdbx_seq_one_letter_code
_entity_poly.pdbx_strand_id
1 'polypeptide(L)'
;MHFTFPSLPLLSILLFLLPSPIQSQMCQRSCGKQPLKYPFGGGPGCGDPRFQPHISCNQQKLTFTTHTGSYLITSIDYTNQIIHISDSSMSTCSCTLPSKGFGLDWNAPFAFDDSTIFALVDCSTNSSSICKSRSYDDGNNSKLQCDQSTQICDVLYSCRPISTNINLPISTCCVYAPVNLGPSFEMDLMKLQCDSYTGFYNYNDQEIDPEKWNYGIALKYKFSVTDDYPSSCEACERSYGFCGYSEAYNSFLCNCPNGINTTTDCFFTSSYSNGYRNGVTWLIYVVAWFLVSLIV
;
A
#
# COMPACT_ATOMS: atom_id res chain seq x y z
N MET A 1 -8.02 -16.27 -71.40
CA MET A 1 -8.45 -15.10 -70.60
C MET A 1 -8.01 -15.35 -69.17
N HIS A 2 -6.95 -14.67 -68.72
CA HIS A 2 -6.48 -14.75 -67.34
C HIS A 2 -7.23 -13.67 -66.53
N PHE A 3 -8.06 -14.09 -65.57
CA PHE A 3 -8.59 -13.19 -64.55
C PHE A 3 -7.63 -13.18 -63.36
N THR A 4 -6.84 -12.11 -63.25
CA THR A 4 -6.07 -11.77 -62.06
C THR A 4 -7.02 -11.18 -61.01
N PHE A 5 -7.16 -11.86 -59.87
CA PHE A 5 -7.90 -11.35 -58.71
C PHE A 5 -7.02 -10.35 -57.92
N PRO A 6 -7.39 -9.06 -57.79
CA PRO A 6 -6.61 -8.06 -57.06
C PRO A 6 -7.12 -7.88 -55.61
N SER A 7 -7.53 -8.95 -54.94
CA SER A 7 -8.26 -8.87 -53.65
C SER A 7 -7.41 -9.14 -52.40
N LEU A 8 -6.17 -9.62 -52.53
CA LEU A 8 -5.31 -9.91 -51.37
C LEU A 8 -4.74 -8.69 -50.61
N PRO A 9 -4.39 -7.53 -51.23
CA PRO A 9 -3.78 -6.44 -50.45
C PRO A 9 -4.81 -5.66 -49.60
N LEU A 10 -6.10 -5.71 -49.96
CA LEU A 10 -7.17 -4.99 -49.23
C LEU A 10 -7.52 -5.68 -47.91
N LEU A 11 -7.41 -7.02 -47.86
CA LEU A 11 -7.68 -7.81 -46.65
C LEU A 11 -6.61 -7.55 -45.56
N SER A 12 -5.35 -7.37 -45.96
CA SER A 12 -4.25 -7.09 -45.03
C SER A 12 -4.33 -5.71 -44.39
N ILE A 13 -4.88 -4.70 -45.07
CA ILE A 13 -5.06 -3.34 -44.52
C ILE A 13 -6.17 -3.32 -43.46
N LEU A 14 -7.22 -4.14 -43.62
CA LEU A 14 -8.31 -4.25 -42.64
C LEU A 14 -7.85 -4.85 -41.30
N LEU A 15 -6.86 -5.75 -41.33
CA LEU A 15 -6.29 -6.37 -40.12
C LEU A 15 -5.44 -5.40 -39.28
N PHE A 16 -4.85 -4.36 -39.89
CA PHE A 16 -4.09 -3.31 -39.19
C PHE A 16 -4.98 -2.22 -38.56
N LEU A 17 -6.25 -2.14 -38.96
CA LEU A 17 -7.24 -1.21 -38.40
C LEU A 17 -8.05 -1.83 -37.25
N LEU A 18 -7.83 -3.11 -36.93
CA LEU A 18 -8.38 -3.71 -35.73
C LEU A 18 -7.72 -3.04 -34.52
N PRO A 19 -8.50 -2.36 -33.65
CA PRO A 19 -7.98 -1.91 -32.37
C PRO A 19 -7.36 -3.11 -31.67
N SER A 20 -6.09 -3.00 -31.28
CA SER A 20 -5.50 -3.97 -30.37
C SER A 20 -6.47 -4.12 -29.19
N PRO A 21 -6.83 -5.33 -28.76
CA PRO A 21 -7.59 -5.45 -27.53
C PRO A 21 -6.73 -4.84 -26.44
N ILE A 22 -7.06 -3.62 -26.02
CA ILE A 22 -6.54 -3.06 -24.77
C ILE A 22 -6.91 -4.13 -23.77
N GLN A 23 -5.90 -4.80 -23.23
CA GLN A 23 -6.11 -5.85 -22.27
C GLN A 23 -6.70 -5.16 -21.04
N SER A 24 -8.03 -5.11 -20.97
CA SER A 24 -8.78 -4.73 -19.79
C SER A 24 -8.47 -5.81 -18.76
N GLN A 25 -7.34 -5.68 -18.07
CA GLN A 25 -7.14 -6.41 -16.82
C GLN A 25 -8.16 -5.83 -15.86
N MET A 26 -9.24 -6.56 -15.63
CA MET A 26 -10.18 -6.22 -14.57
C MET A 26 -9.39 -6.09 -13.27
N CYS A 27 -9.49 -4.92 -12.64
CA CYS A 27 -8.82 -4.68 -11.38
C CYS A 27 -9.24 -5.69 -10.32
N GLN A 28 -8.24 -6.31 -9.68
CA GLN A 28 -8.50 -7.20 -8.56
C GLN A 28 -9.11 -6.40 -7.41
N ARG A 29 -10.22 -6.88 -6.87
CA ARG A 29 -10.93 -6.26 -5.74
C ARG A 29 -10.45 -6.77 -4.38
N SER A 30 -9.51 -7.71 -4.37
CA SER A 30 -8.96 -8.29 -3.15
C SER A 30 -7.57 -8.85 -3.39
N CYS A 31 -6.70 -8.74 -2.38
CA CYS A 31 -5.42 -9.42 -2.31
C CYS A 31 -5.42 -10.39 -1.12
N GLY A 32 -5.59 -11.68 -1.39
CA GLY A 32 -5.81 -12.67 -0.34
C GLY A 32 -7.07 -12.34 0.46
N LYS A 33 -6.92 -12.08 1.77
CA LYS A 33 -8.03 -11.71 2.66
C LYS A 33 -8.33 -10.21 2.67
N GLN A 34 -7.45 -9.37 2.10
CA GLN A 34 -7.61 -7.92 2.14
C GLN A 34 -8.49 -7.44 0.97
N PRO A 35 -9.64 -6.80 1.23
CA PRO A 35 -10.38 -6.10 0.19
C PRO A 35 -9.58 -4.88 -0.28
N LEU A 36 -9.47 -4.70 -1.60
CA LEU A 36 -8.84 -3.56 -2.24
C LEU A 36 -9.92 -2.56 -2.67
N LYS A 37 -9.78 -1.32 -2.22
CA LYS A 37 -10.55 -0.15 -2.64
C LYS A 37 -9.56 0.98 -2.90
N TYR A 38 -10.03 2.03 -3.59
CA TYR A 38 -9.22 3.22 -3.76
C TYR A 38 -8.70 3.74 -2.39
N PRO A 39 -7.40 4.07 -2.26
CA PRO A 39 -6.43 4.32 -3.34
C PRO A 39 -5.62 3.10 -3.78
N PHE A 40 -5.87 1.92 -3.18
CA PHE A 40 -5.09 0.71 -3.45
C PHE A 40 -5.64 -0.07 -4.65
N GLY A 41 -4.74 -0.54 -5.50
CA GLY A 41 -5.05 -1.39 -6.65
C GLY A 41 -4.28 -2.71 -6.59
N GLY A 42 -4.85 -3.77 -7.16
CA GLY A 42 -4.19 -5.08 -7.21
C GLY A 42 -3.15 -5.23 -8.32
N GLY A 43 -2.89 -4.16 -9.09
CA GLY A 43 -1.95 -4.19 -10.21
C GLY A 43 -1.86 -2.83 -10.92
N PRO A 44 -1.01 -2.74 -11.96
CA PRO A 44 -0.88 -1.55 -12.79
C PRO A 44 -2.23 -1.08 -13.36
N GLY A 45 -2.43 0.24 -13.40
CA GLY A 45 -3.66 0.86 -13.89
C GLY A 45 -4.86 0.79 -12.94
N CYS A 46 -4.70 0.20 -11.75
CA CYS A 46 -5.74 0.10 -10.72
C CYS A 46 -5.40 0.95 -9.50
N GLY A 47 -6.40 1.60 -8.90
CA GLY A 47 -6.20 2.48 -7.74
C GLY A 47 -5.56 3.80 -8.15
N ASP A 48 -4.78 4.37 -7.24
CA ASP A 48 -4.06 5.62 -7.46
C ASP A 48 -2.60 5.37 -7.90
N PRO A 49 -2.11 6.02 -8.97
CA PRO A 49 -0.75 5.82 -9.46
C PRO A 49 0.33 6.18 -8.44
N ARG A 50 0.05 7.06 -7.45
CA ARG A 50 1.02 7.42 -6.40
C ARG A 50 1.24 6.31 -5.37
N PHE A 51 0.30 5.38 -5.27
CA PHE A 51 0.36 4.26 -4.33
C PHE A 51 1.00 3.02 -4.95
N GLN A 52 0.96 2.89 -6.28
CA GLN A 52 1.50 1.76 -7.03
C GLN A 52 2.97 1.42 -6.70
N PRO A 53 3.90 2.39 -6.53
CA PRO A 53 5.29 2.06 -6.22
C PRO A 53 5.48 1.45 -4.83
N HIS A 54 4.54 1.72 -3.91
CA HIS A 54 4.67 1.36 -2.50
C HIS A 54 3.82 0.15 -2.11
N ILE A 55 2.78 -0.19 -2.87
CA ILE A 55 1.89 -1.31 -2.55
C ILE A 55 1.82 -2.28 -3.72
N SER A 56 2.05 -3.55 -3.41
CA SER A 56 1.96 -4.63 -4.39
C SER A 56 1.18 -5.81 -3.83
N CYS A 57 0.42 -6.48 -4.70
CA CYS A 57 -0.22 -7.75 -4.40
C CYS A 57 0.51 -8.87 -5.17
N ASN A 58 1.15 -9.80 -4.46
CA ASN A 58 1.79 -10.95 -5.07
C ASN A 58 1.48 -12.21 -4.28
N GLN A 59 1.08 -13.29 -4.97
CA GLN A 59 0.72 -14.57 -4.34
C GLN A 59 -0.27 -14.40 -3.16
N GLN A 60 -1.30 -13.56 -3.33
CA GLN A 60 -2.29 -13.24 -2.30
C GLN A 60 -1.74 -12.54 -1.04
N LYS A 61 -0.51 -12.03 -1.08
CA LYS A 61 0.11 -11.23 -0.03
C LYS A 61 0.18 -9.77 -0.49
N LEU A 62 -0.41 -8.90 0.32
CA LEU A 62 -0.37 -7.47 0.11
C LEU A 62 0.83 -6.91 0.88
N THR A 63 1.73 -6.23 0.18
CA THR A 63 3.02 -5.81 0.72
C THR A 63 3.17 -4.31 0.54
N PHE A 64 3.61 -3.63 1.60
CA PHE A 64 4.05 -2.25 1.61
C PHE A 64 5.58 -2.19 1.48
N THR A 65 6.11 -1.40 0.55
CA THR A 65 7.54 -1.33 0.26
C THR A 65 8.04 0.11 0.39
N THR A 66 9.22 0.23 1.00
CA THR A 66 9.99 1.47 1.19
C THR A 66 11.45 1.20 0.85
N HIS A 67 12.30 2.23 0.94
CA HIS A 67 13.74 2.06 0.87
C HIS A 67 14.34 1.16 1.98
N THR A 68 13.70 1.03 3.15
CA THR A 68 14.22 0.20 4.25
C THR A 68 13.80 -1.27 4.17
N GLY A 69 12.76 -1.59 3.40
CA GLY A 69 12.30 -2.97 3.28
C GLY A 69 10.91 -3.15 2.68
N SER A 70 10.43 -4.38 2.77
CA SER A 70 9.10 -4.79 2.34
C SER A 70 8.37 -5.46 3.49
N TYR A 71 7.18 -4.96 3.79
CA TYR A 71 6.42 -5.24 5.00
C TYR A 71 5.05 -5.78 4.63
N LEU A 72 4.60 -6.82 5.32
CA LEU A 72 3.29 -7.40 5.05
C LEU A 72 2.21 -6.44 5.59
N ILE A 73 1.21 -6.10 4.76
CA ILE A 73 0.01 -5.40 5.20
C ILE A 73 -0.93 -6.42 5.86
N THR A 74 -1.15 -6.25 7.15
CA THR A 74 -1.97 -7.15 7.97
C THR A 74 -3.44 -6.77 7.96
N SER A 75 -3.76 -5.48 7.86
CA SER A 75 -5.12 -4.95 7.72
C SER A 75 -5.14 -3.55 7.12
N ILE A 76 -6.30 -3.17 6.59
CA ILE A 76 -6.57 -1.83 6.05
C ILE A 76 -7.86 -1.29 6.69
N ASP A 77 -7.76 -0.14 7.34
CA ASP A 77 -8.89 0.65 7.80
C ASP A 77 -9.15 1.79 6.81
N TYR A 78 -10.15 1.60 5.95
CA TYR A 78 -10.58 2.61 4.98
C TYR A 78 -11.34 3.77 5.61
N THR A 79 -11.87 3.62 6.82
CA THR A 79 -12.63 4.67 7.50
C THR A 79 -11.69 5.71 8.07
N ASN A 80 -10.61 5.25 8.71
CA ASN A 80 -9.60 6.11 9.33
C ASN A 80 -8.40 6.38 8.42
N GLN A 81 -8.37 5.78 7.22
CA GLN A 81 -7.29 5.85 6.24
C GLN A 81 -5.95 5.34 6.81
N ILE A 82 -5.99 4.19 7.49
CA ILE A 82 -4.82 3.57 8.12
C ILE A 82 -4.54 2.21 7.47
N ILE A 83 -3.29 1.94 7.18
CA ILE A 83 -2.81 0.57 6.94
C ILE A 83 -2.01 0.10 8.15
N HIS A 84 -2.17 -1.15 8.52
CA HIS A 84 -1.33 -1.80 9.52
C HIS A 84 -0.36 -2.73 8.83
N ILE A 85 0.91 -2.61 9.18
CA ILE A 85 1.99 -3.44 8.63
C ILE A 85 2.71 -4.20 9.73
N SER A 86 3.28 -5.34 9.38
CA SER A 86 4.18 -6.11 10.24
C SER A 86 5.59 -6.15 9.66
N ASP A 87 6.58 -5.78 10.46
CA ASP A 87 8.00 -6.00 10.16
C ASP A 87 8.52 -7.21 10.95
N SER A 88 9.02 -8.21 10.23
CA SER A 88 9.55 -9.44 10.81
C SER A 88 10.86 -9.25 11.58
N SER A 89 11.53 -8.11 11.43
CA SER A 89 12.73 -7.76 12.19
C SER A 89 12.44 -7.06 13.51
N MET A 90 11.18 -6.71 13.79
CA MET A 90 10.79 -6.12 15.07
C MET A 90 10.91 -7.14 16.20
N SER A 91 11.40 -6.68 17.34
CA SER A 91 11.35 -7.44 18.58
C SER A 91 9.95 -7.40 19.18
N THR A 92 9.49 -8.56 19.64
CA THR A 92 8.24 -8.73 20.38
C THR A 92 8.51 -9.52 21.66
N CYS A 93 7.51 -9.65 22.53
CA CYS A 93 7.64 -10.48 23.72
C CYS A 93 7.76 -11.99 23.44
N SER A 94 7.64 -12.41 22.17
CA SER A 94 7.91 -13.78 21.75
C SER A 94 9.35 -14.00 21.26
N CYS A 95 9.99 -13.00 20.65
CA CYS A 95 11.33 -13.12 20.08
C CYS A 95 11.99 -11.75 19.90
N THR A 96 13.30 -11.69 20.11
CA THR A 96 14.16 -10.54 19.81
C THR A 96 15.05 -10.83 18.61
N LEU A 97 15.04 -9.92 17.63
CA LEU A 97 15.83 -10.00 16.41
C LEU A 97 16.58 -8.68 16.18
N PRO A 98 17.85 -8.72 15.75
CA PRO A 98 18.55 -7.52 15.32
C PRO A 98 17.81 -6.88 14.14
N SER A 99 17.69 -5.56 14.16
CA SER A 99 17.05 -4.81 13.09
C SER A 99 17.91 -3.63 12.65
N LYS A 100 17.74 -3.24 11.39
CA LYS A 100 18.31 -1.99 10.86
C LYS A 100 17.40 -0.80 11.14
N GLY A 101 16.16 -1.07 11.54
CA GLY A 101 15.12 -0.09 11.77
C GLY A 101 14.14 0.06 10.60
N PHE A 102 13.44 1.19 10.55
CA PHE A 102 12.30 1.40 9.67
C PHE A 102 12.26 2.84 9.18
N GLY A 103 11.98 3.05 7.89
CA GLY A 103 11.84 4.37 7.30
C GLY A 103 10.73 4.44 6.27
N LEU A 104 10.14 5.63 6.13
CA LEU A 104 9.20 5.93 5.05
C LEU A 104 9.90 6.71 3.94
N ASP A 105 9.52 6.47 2.69
CA ASP A 105 10.03 7.29 1.59
C ASP A 105 9.39 8.69 1.66
N TRP A 106 10.21 9.74 1.56
CA TRP A 106 9.77 11.13 1.70
C TRP A 106 8.68 11.57 0.70
N ASN A 107 8.59 10.87 -0.44
CA ASN A 107 7.63 11.13 -1.51
C ASN A 107 6.41 10.19 -1.47
N ALA A 108 6.38 9.25 -0.54
CA ALA A 108 5.27 8.32 -0.40
C ALA A 108 4.04 9.03 0.21
N PRO A 109 2.82 8.69 -0.21
CA PRO A 109 1.58 9.27 0.33
C PRO A 109 1.20 8.70 1.71
N PHE A 110 2.19 8.42 2.55
CA PHE A 110 2.04 7.81 3.87
C PHE A 110 2.74 8.63 4.95
N ALA A 111 2.19 8.58 6.15
CA ALA A 111 2.79 9.11 7.37
C ALA A 111 2.56 8.12 8.52
N PHE A 112 3.34 8.24 9.58
CA PHE A 112 3.04 7.50 10.81
C PHE A 112 1.71 7.95 11.38
N ASP A 113 0.89 7.00 11.79
CA ASP A 113 -0.30 7.30 12.59
C ASP A 113 0.10 7.70 14.00
N ASP A 114 -0.62 8.65 14.61
CA ASP A 114 -0.31 9.19 15.94
C ASP A 114 -0.39 8.13 17.06
N SER A 115 -1.14 7.03 16.83
CA SER A 115 -1.22 5.91 17.76
C SER A 115 -0.01 4.97 17.69
N THR A 116 0.84 5.09 16.68
CA THR A 116 2.05 4.27 16.54
C THR A 116 3.06 4.69 17.59
N ILE A 117 3.64 3.71 18.26
CA ILE A 117 4.69 3.88 19.25
C ILE A 117 5.84 2.97 18.87
N PHE A 118 7.06 3.49 18.98
CA PHE A 118 8.27 2.69 18.86
C PHE A 118 9.02 2.68 20.18
N ALA A 119 9.58 1.54 20.58
CA ALA A 119 10.56 1.48 21.65
C ALA A 119 11.84 0.81 21.13
N LEU A 120 12.94 1.54 21.15
CA LEU A 120 14.24 1.03 20.77
C LEU A 120 14.84 0.31 21.97
N VAL A 121 15.48 -0.83 21.73
CA VAL A 121 16.03 -1.70 22.75
C VAL A 121 17.53 -1.93 22.53
N ASP A 122 18.25 -2.17 23.62
CA ASP A 122 19.69 -2.47 23.63
C ASP A 122 20.53 -1.39 22.91
N CYS A 123 20.22 -0.13 23.21
CA CYS A 123 20.97 1.03 22.77
C CYS A 123 22.24 1.30 23.60
N SER A 124 23.35 1.63 22.94
CA SER A 124 24.61 1.97 23.61
C SER A 124 24.49 3.24 24.46
N THR A 125 24.73 3.15 25.77
CA THR A 125 24.72 4.30 26.68
C THR A 125 25.90 5.27 26.46
N ASN A 126 27.01 4.77 25.91
CA ASN A 126 28.24 5.55 25.76
C ASN A 126 28.32 6.29 24.43
N SER A 127 27.69 5.75 23.38
CA SER A 127 27.90 6.21 22.02
C SER A 127 26.60 6.59 21.32
N SER A 128 25.43 6.10 21.76
CA SER A 128 24.15 6.50 21.17
C SER A 128 23.94 8.00 21.37
N SER A 129 23.51 8.68 20.32
CA SER A 129 23.08 10.09 20.40
C SER A 129 21.84 10.26 21.27
N ILE A 130 21.08 9.19 21.48
CA ILE A 130 19.77 9.17 22.11
C ILE A 130 19.85 8.76 23.58
N CYS A 131 20.74 7.81 23.94
CA CYS A 131 20.87 7.29 25.30
C CYS A 131 21.85 8.07 26.19
N LYS A 132 22.13 9.34 25.88
CA LYS A 132 23.00 10.15 26.74
C LYS A 132 22.29 10.48 28.04
N SER A 133 22.79 9.95 29.16
CA SER A 133 22.37 10.36 30.50
C SER A 133 22.48 11.88 30.63
N ARG A 134 21.36 12.60 30.72
CA ARG A 134 21.36 14.04 30.98
C ARG A 134 21.38 14.28 32.48
N SER A 135 22.55 14.67 32.97
CA SER A 135 22.66 15.70 34.00
C SER A 135 22.06 16.99 33.43
N TYR A 136 20.99 17.50 34.07
CA TYR A 136 20.41 18.85 34.00
C TYR A 136 20.74 19.73 32.77
N ASP A 137 19.72 20.08 31.96
CA ASP A 137 19.31 21.48 31.76
C ASP A 137 18.13 21.67 30.78
N ASP A 138 17.43 22.76 31.08
CA ASP A 138 16.27 23.50 30.59
C ASP A 138 15.80 23.44 29.12
N GLY A 139 14.46 23.58 28.97
CA GLY A 139 13.83 24.40 27.92
C GLY A 139 13.50 23.81 26.54
N ASN A 140 12.30 23.22 26.40
CA ASN A 140 11.45 23.12 25.19
C ASN A 140 11.47 21.83 24.32
N ASN A 141 10.47 20.97 24.60
CA ASN A 141 9.62 20.12 23.74
C ASN A 141 10.20 19.27 22.60
N SER A 142 10.90 18.20 22.97
CA SER A 142 10.72 16.80 22.48
C SER A 142 11.76 15.95 23.21
N LYS A 143 11.47 15.58 24.47
CA LYS A 143 12.44 14.92 25.34
C LYS A 143 12.36 13.41 25.10
N LEU A 144 13.28 12.87 24.30
CA LEU A 144 13.52 11.43 24.26
C LEU A 144 13.90 10.96 25.68
N GLN A 145 13.18 9.97 26.16
CA GLN A 145 13.25 9.52 27.55
C GLN A 145 13.88 8.13 27.60
N CYS A 146 15.14 8.06 27.20
CA CYS A 146 15.96 6.91 27.50
C CYS A 146 16.25 6.92 29.00
N ASP A 147 15.95 5.79 29.66
CA ASP A 147 16.33 5.56 31.05
C ASP A 147 15.62 6.43 32.12
N GLN A 148 14.37 6.86 31.85
CA GLN A 148 13.44 7.21 32.94
C GLN A 148 12.21 6.31 32.84
N SER A 149 12.23 5.16 33.52
CA SER A 149 11.10 4.24 33.82
C SER A 149 9.75 4.65 33.20
N THR A 150 9.60 4.46 31.89
CA THR A 150 8.31 4.61 31.24
C THR A 150 7.56 3.29 31.44
N GLN A 151 6.26 3.34 31.66
CA GLN A 151 5.44 2.14 31.85
C GLN A 151 5.65 1.13 30.70
N ILE A 152 5.85 1.62 29.47
CA ILE A 152 6.17 0.80 28.31
C ILE A 152 7.48 0.05 28.49
N CYS A 153 8.57 0.73 28.85
CA CYS A 153 9.87 0.07 29.06
C CYS A 153 9.82 -0.91 30.23
N ASP A 154 9.16 -0.55 31.33
CA ASP A 154 9.00 -1.43 32.50
C ASP A 154 8.27 -2.72 32.14
N VAL A 155 7.21 -2.61 31.33
CA VAL A 155 6.46 -3.77 30.83
C VAL A 155 7.30 -4.56 29.83
N LEU A 156 8.05 -3.92 28.92
CA LEU A 156 8.93 -4.62 27.97
C LEU A 156 10.05 -5.40 28.67
N TYR A 157 10.57 -4.91 29.80
CA TYR A 157 11.53 -5.64 30.61
C TYR A 157 10.95 -6.90 31.27
N SER A 158 9.62 -6.99 31.42
CA SER A 158 9.00 -8.24 31.86
C SER A 158 9.07 -9.35 30.81
N CYS A 159 9.33 -9.01 29.54
CA CYS A 159 9.46 -9.97 28.45
C CYS A 159 10.85 -10.59 28.43
N ARG A 160 10.93 -11.90 28.67
CA ARG A 160 12.20 -12.65 28.67
C ARG A 160 13.06 -12.46 27.41
N PRO A 161 12.50 -12.40 26.18
CA PRO A 161 13.33 -12.17 24.99
C PRO A 161 14.01 -10.79 24.99
N ILE A 162 13.36 -9.78 25.57
CA ILE A 162 13.82 -8.38 25.59
C ILE A 162 14.74 -8.12 26.78
N SER A 163 14.46 -8.73 27.93
CA SER A 163 15.35 -8.73 29.09
C SER A 163 16.46 -9.77 28.90
N THR A 164 17.48 -9.44 28.11
CA THR A 164 18.64 -10.31 27.90
C THR A 164 19.43 -10.54 29.20
N ASN A 165 19.31 -11.76 29.74
CA ASN A 165 20.20 -12.48 30.68
C ASN A 165 20.69 -11.83 32.01
N ILE A 166 20.55 -12.66 33.05
CA ILE A 166 20.81 -12.52 34.49
C ILE A 166 22.22 -12.03 34.92
N ASN A 167 23.13 -11.61 34.04
CA ASN A 167 24.50 -11.22 34.44
C ASN A 167 25.21 -10.13 33.59
N LEU A 168 24.50 -9.37 32.74
CA LEU A 168 25.03 -8.11 32.22
C LEU A 168 23.97 -7.00 32.33
N PRO A 169 24.30 -5.84 32.92
CA PRO A 169 23.42 -4.68 32.84
C PRO A 169 23.67 -4.07 31.46
N ILE A 170 22.75 -4.18 30.49
CA ILE A 170 22.19 -3.06 29.69
C ILE A 170 21.08 -3.64 28.78
N SER A 171 19.82 -3.63 29.23
CA SER A 171 18.70 -3.51 28.30
C SER A 171 18.22 -2.06 28.37
N THR A 172 18.76 -1.20 27.53
CA THR A 172 18.32 0.21 27.45
C THR A 172 17.07 0.26 26.60
N CYS A 173 16.06 0.99 27.08
CA CYS A 173 14.82 1.18 26.37
C CYS A 173 14.55 2.67 26.16
N CYS A 174 14.20 3.04 24.93
CA CYS A 174 13.91 4.42 24.53
C CYS A 174 12.60 4.48 23.73
N VAL A 175 11.57 5.07 24.33
CA VAL A 175 10.25 5.20 23.70
C VAL A 175 10.19 6.47 22.85
N TYR A 176 9.64 6.30 21.64
CA TYR A 176 9.26 7.35 20.71
C TYR A 176 7.74 7.34 20.55
N ALA A 177 7.08 8.30 21.21
CA ALA A 177 5.63 8.51 21.15
C ALA A 177 5.30 10.00 21.38
N PRO A 178 4.51 10.66 20.51
CA PRO A 178 4.15 10.22 19.15
C PRO A 178 5.41 10.17 18.26
N VAL A 179 5.35 9.41 17.17
CA VAL A 179 6.49 9.22 16.26
C VAL A 179 6.88 10.54 15.61
N ASN A 180 8.05 11.08 15.96
CA ASN A 180 8.69 12.18 15.26
C ASN A 180 10.14 11.81 14.91
N LEU A 181 10.31 11.16 13.76
CA LEU A 181 11.63 10.73 13.26
C LEU A 181 12.36 11.86 12.51
N GLY A 182 11.95 13.11 12.70
CA GLY A 182 12.51 14.27 12.02
C GLY A 182 12.31 14.23 10.50
N PRO A 183 13.09 15.02 9.73
CA PRO A 183 12.90 15.17 8.29
C PRO A 183 13.28 13.92 7.49
N SER A 184 13.99 12.98 8.11
CA SER A 184 14.39 11.72 7.47
C SER A 184 13.26 10.69 7.46
N PHE A 185 12.21 10.87 8.29
CA PHE A 185 11.12 9.90 8.46
C PHE A 185 11.60 8.47 8.69
N GLU A 186 12.75 8.34 9.36
CA GLU A 186 13.51 7.09 9.45
C GLU A 186 14.07 6.89 10.86
N MET A 187 13.95 5.66 11.34
CA MET A 187 14.61 5.15 12.52
C MET A 187 15.78 4.28 12.06
N ASP A 188 16.98 4.85 11.97
CA ASP A 188 18.21 4.12 11.61
C ASP A 188 18.89 3.58 12.87
N LEU A 189 18.62 2.33 13.22
CA LEU A 189 19.14 1.74 14.47
C LEU A 189 20.67 1.64 14.49
N MET A 190 21.33 1.56 13.33
CA MET A 190 22.79 1.52 13.28
C MET A 190 23.38 2.88 13.67
N LYS A 191 22.81 3.97 13.15
CA LYS A 191 23.21 5.34 13.50
C LYS A 191 22.87 5.68 14.94
N LEU A 192 21.74 5.17 15.43
CA LEU A 192 21.28 5.34 16.80
C LEU A 192 21.99 4.38 17.79
N GLN A 193 22.70 3.38 17.27
CA GLN A 193 23.43 2.35 18.00
C GLN A 193 22.55 1.58 18.99
N CYS A 194 21.42 1.10 18.48
CA CYS A 194 20.52 0.18 19.14
C CYS A 194 20.48 -1.12 18.37
N ASP A 195 20.38 -2.25 19.06
CA ASP A 195 20.39 -3.55 18.38
C ASP A 195 19.04 -3.87 17.73
N SER A 196 17.95 -3.39 18.32
CA SER A 196 16.60 -3.69 17.84
C SER A 196 15.59 -2.61 18.22
N TYR A 197 14.36 -2.77 17.72
CA TYR A 197 13.21 -1.97 18.09
C TYR A 197 11.96 -2.84 18.18
N THR A 198 11.00 -2.38 18.97
CA THR A 198 9.61 -2.84 18.94
C THR A 198 8.72 -1.69 18.50
N GLY A 199 7.57 -2.04 17.94
CA GLY A 199 6.58 -1.10 17.48
C GLY A 199 5.19 -1.68 17.66
N PHE A 200 4.28 -0.83 18.10
CA PHE A 200 2.91 -1.21 18.40
C PHE A 200 2.01 0.01 18.26
N TYR A 201 0.70 -0.22 18.16
CA TYR A 201 -0.27 0.85 17.96
C TYR A 201 -1.51 0.66 18.85
N ASN A 202 -2.28 1.73 19.02
CA ASN A 202 -3.48 1.77 19.87
C ASN A 202 -3.22 1.33 21.34
N TYR A 203 -2.05 1.67 21.88
CA TYR A 203 -1.75 1.46 23.30
C TYR A 203 -2.58 2.41 24.17
N ASN A 204 -3.15 1.90 25.27
CA ASN A 204 -4.11 2.63 26.09
C ASN A 204 -3.71 2.75 27.57
N ASP A 205 -2.42 2.59 27.90
CA ASP A 205 -1.83 2.62 29.26
C ASP A 205 -2.43 1.63 30.29
N GLN A 206 -3.51 0.94 29.97
CA GLN A 206 -4.21 -0.02 30.83
C GLN A 206 -3.81 -1.47 30.53
N GLU A 207 -3.38 -1.77 29.31
CA GLU A 207 -2.92 -3.09 28.93
C GLU A 207 -1.49 -3.35 29.45
N ILE A 208 -1.43 -3.99 30.62
CA ILE A 208 -0.18 -4.36 31.31
C ILE A 208 0.41 -5.67 30.79
N ASP A 209 -0.33 -6.43 29.98
CA ASP A 209 0.14 -7.68 29.38
C ASP A 209 0.69 -7.40 27.97
N PRO A 210 2.02 -7.42 27.79
CA PRO A 210 2.63 -7.06 26.51
C PRO A 210 2.40 -8.11 25.42
N GLU A 211 1.91 -9.31 25.74
CA GLU A 211 1.51 -10.28 24.72
C GLU A 211 0.20 -9.88 24.02
N LYS A 212 -0.59 -8.98 24.62
CA LYS A 212 -1.85 -8.49 24.07
C LYS A 212 -1.72 -7.20 23.26
N TRP A 213 -0.51 -6.64 23.17
CA TRP A 213 -0.28 -5.42 22.41
C TRP A 213 -0.44 -5.66 20.91
N ASN A 214 -0.90 -4.63 20.19
CA ASN A 214 -0.99 -4.69 18.74
C ASN A 214 0.38 -4.42 18.12
N TYR A 215 1.23 -5.45 18.03
CA TYR A 215 2.54 -5.33 17.39
C TYR A 215 2.41 -5.03 15.90
N GLY A 216 3.21 -4.09 15.43
CA GLY A 216 3.23 -3.61 14.06
C GLY A 216 3.32 -2.09 13.99
N ILE A 217 3.10 -1.55 12.80
CA ILE A 217 3.22 -0.12 12.53
C ILE A 217 1.92 0.32 11.86
N ALA A 218 1.27 1.36 12.40
CA ALA A 218 0.10 1.97 11.79
C ALA A 218 0.54 3.17 10.93
N LEU A 219 0.19 3.14 9.66
CA LEU A 219 0.54 4.20 8.71
C LEU A 219 -0.74 4.83 8.18
N LYS A 220 -0.87 6.14 8.35
CA LYS A 220 -1.93 6.92 7.74
C LYS A 220 -1.59 7.19 6.28
N TYR A 221 -2.54 7.00 5.38
CA TYR A 221 -2.40 7.39 3.98
C TYR A 221 -3.30 8.58 3.63
N LYS A 222 -2.93 9.31 2.58
CA LYS A 222 -3.70 10.48 2.12
C LYS A 222 -4.00 10.44 0.63
N PHE A 223 -5.19 10.88 0.27
CA PHE A 223 -5.61 11.00 -1.13
C PHE A 223 -5.00 12.22 -1.81
N SER A 224 -4.73 13.31 -1.10
CA SER A 224 -4.19 14.53 -1.68
C SER A 224 -3.59 15.41 -0.58
N VAL A 225 -3.16 16.62 -0.92
CA VAL A 225 -2.72 17.60 0.08
C VAL A 225 -3.85 17.96 1.04
N THR A 226 -5.08 18.06 0.53
CA THR A 226 -6.30 18.32 1.32
C THR A 226 -6.96 17.04 1.83
N ASP A 227 -6.45 15.88 1.41
CA ASP A 227 -6.96 14.55 1.74
C ASP A 227 -8.42 14.29 1.29
N ASP A 228 -8.87 15.03 0.27
CA ASP A 228 -10.20 14.82 -0.30
C ASP A 228 -10.25 13.55 -1.16
N TYR A 229 -11.30 12.76 -0.97
CA TYR A 229 -11.59 11.61 -1.83
C TYR A 229 -11.98 12.10 -3.24
N PRO A 230 -11.36 11.61 -4.34
CA PRO A 230 -11.64 12.15 -5.68
C PRO A 230 -13.06 11.86 -6.15
N SER A 231 -13.78 12.91 -6.55
CA SER A 231 -15.18 12.81 -7.01
C SER A 231 -15.36 11.92 -8.25
N SER A 232 -14.36 11.88 -9.14
CA SER A 232 -14.36 10.96 -10.30
C SER A 232 -14.32 9.50 -9.86
N CYS A 233 -13.52 9.21 -8.83
CA CYS A 233 -13.40 7.90 -8.23
C CYS A 233 -14.71 7.49 -7.54
N GLU A 234 -15.33 8.44 -6.85
CA GLU A 234 -16.60 8.23 -6.15
C GLU A 234 -17.73 7.88 -7.14
N ALA A 235 -17.80 8.60 -8.27
CA ALA A 235 -18.76 8.33 -9.34
C ALA A 235 -18.53 6.93 -9.95
N CYS A 236 -17.27 6.58 -10.20
CA CYS A 236 -16.90 5.27 -10.72
C CYS A 236 -17.31 4.13 -9.76
N GLU A 237 -16.94 4.21 -8.48
CA GLU A 237 -17.28 3.19 -7.50
C GLU A 237 -18.80 3.08 -7.26
N ARG A 238 -19.52 4.22 -7.27
CA ARG A 238 -21.00 4.26 -7.20
C ARG A 238 -21.67 3.50 -8.36
N SER A 239 -21.01 3.45 -9.52
CA SER A 239 -21.46 2.71 -10.69
C SER A 239 -20.96 1.25 -10.74
N TYR A 240 -20.47 0.71 -9.62
CA TYR A 240 -19.83 -0.61 -9.50
C TYR A 240 -18.51 -0.76 -10.26
N GLY A 241 -17.92 0.34 -10.71
CA GLY A 241 -16.59 0.35 -11.31
C GLY A 241 -15.48 0.09 -10.29
N PHE A 242 -14.26 -0.02 -10.79
CA PHE A 242 -13.04 0.05 -10.00
C PHE A 242 -12.21 1.22 -10.49
N CYS A 243 -11.94 2.14 -9.58
CA CYS A 243 -11.20 3.35 -9.86
C CYS A 243 -9.74 3.05 -10.18
N GLY A 244 -9.22 3.65 -11.24
CA GLY A 244 -7.89 3.37 -11.76
C GLY A 244 -7.34 4.51 -12.60
N TYR A 245 -6.31 4.21 -13.37
CA TYR A 245 -5.64 5.16 -14.24
C TYR A 245 -5.14 4.50 -15.52
N SER A 246 -4.94 5.30 -16.56
CA SER A 246 -4.26 4.88 -17.77
C SER A 246 -2.75 4.91 -17.55
N GLU A 247 -2.07 3.77 -17.74
CA GLU A 247 -0.61 3.69 -17.61
C GLU A 247 0.14 4.59 -18.60
N ALA A 248 -0.47 4.90 -19.76
CA ALA A 248 0.16 5.72 -20.79
C ALA A 248 0.23 7.21 -20.41
N TYR A 249 -0.75 7.70 -19.63
CA TYR A 249 -0.92 9.14 -19.39
C TYR A 249 -1.15 9.51 -17.92
N ASN A 250 -1.17 8.53 -17.01
CA ASN A 250 -1.53 8.68 -15.59
C ASN A 250 -2.85 9.45 -15.37
N SER A 251 -3.77 9.33 -16.32
CA SER A 251 -5.07 9.97 -16.29
C SER A 251 -6.12 9.03 -15.71
N PHE A 252 -7.13 9.61 -15.05
CA PHE A 252 -8.22 8.85 -14.44
C PHE A 252 -8.89 7.89 -15.42
N LEU A 253 -9.21 6.69 -14.94
CA LEU A 253 -9.90 5.64 -15.67
C LEU A 253 -10.87 4.92 -14.74
N CYS A 254 -12.07 4.65 -15.19
CA CYS A 254 -13.02 3.79 -14.49
C CYS A 254 -13.07 2.41 -15.17
N ASN A 255 -12.63 1.38 -14.45
CA ASN A 255 -12.66 -0.01 -14.94
C ASN A 255 -14.03 -0.62 -14.64
N CYS A 256 -14.84 -0.87 -15.65
CA CYS A 256 -16.19 -1.37 -15.46
C CYS A 256 -16.27 -2.91 -15.40
N PRO A 257 -17.25 -3.49 -14.69
CA PRO A 257 -17.41 -4.94 -14.57
C PRO A 257 -17.56 -5.70 -15.90
N ASN A 258 -17.97 -5.00 -16.96
CA ASN A 258 -18.13 -5.55 -18.31
C ASN A 258 -16.84 -5.51 -19.15
N GLY A 259 -15.70 -5.16 -18.56
CA GLY A 259 -14.40 -5.10 -19.23
C GLY A 259 -14.21 -3.87 -20.13
N ILE A 260 -15.05 -2.85 -19.97
CA ILE A 260 -14.93 -1.57 -20.69
C ILE A 260 -14.37 -0.53 -19.73
N ASN A 261 -13.38 0.22 -20.20
CA ASN A 261 -12.83 1.35 -19.45
C ASN A 261 -13.51 2.65 -19.89
N THR A 262 -13.93 3.47 -18.93
CA THR A 262 -14.60 4.75 -19.17
C THR A 262 -13.87 5.90 -18.48
N THR A 263 -14.22 7.14 -18.82
CA THR A 263 -13.61 8.35 -18.24
C THR A 263 -14.42 8.98 -17.11
N THR A 264 -15.58 8.41 -16.76
CA THR A 264 -16.48 8.93 -15.72
C THR A 264 -17.00 7.82 -14.82
N ASP A 265 -17.88 6.98 -15.35
CA ASP A 265 -18.63 5.95 -14.63
C ASP A 265 -19.04 4.80 -15.57
N CYS A 266 -19.68 3.78 -15.00
CA CYS A 266 -20.14 2.58 -15.68
C CYS A 266 -21.65 2.57 -15.96
N PHE A 267 -22.37 3.67 -15.79
CA PHE A 267 -23.80 3.72 -16.11
C PHE A 267 -24.05 3.76 -17.61
N PHE A 268 -23.13 4.36 -18.39
CA PHE A 268 -23.28 4.54 -19.84
C PHE A 268 -23.40 3.22 -20.64
N THR A 269 -22.87 2.12 -20.12
CA THR A 269 -22.84 0.80 -20.79
C THR A 269 -24.16 0.02 -20.72
N SER A 270 -25.11 0.45 -19.87
CA SER A 270 -26.49 0.00 -19.95
C SER A 270 -27.15 0.38 -21.31
N SER A 271 -26.70 1.47 -21.94
CA SER A 271 -27.17 1.91 -23.25
C SER A 271 -26.43 1.28 -24.43
N TYR A 272 -25.12 1.01 -24.29
CA TYR A 272 -24.28 0.50 -25.39
C TYR A 272 -24.47 -1.00 -25.69
N SER A 273 -24.79 -1.81 -24.68
CA SER A 273 -25.07 -3.25 -24.84
C SER A 273 -26.30 -3.53 -25.74
N ASN A 274 -27.28 -2.62 -25.76
CA ASN A 274 -28.41 -2.66 -26.70
C ASN A 274 -28.00 -2.28 -28.13
N GLY A 275 -27.01 -1.40 -28.30
CA GLY A 275 -26.47 -1.00 -29.62
C GLY A 275 -25.61 -2.08 -30.27
N TYR A 276 -24.74 -2.74 -29.50
CA TYR A 276 -23.84 -3.79 -30.02
C TYR A 276 -24.59 -5.07 -30.46
N ARG A 277 -25.65 -5.48 -29.75
CA ARG A 277 -26.49 -6.61 -30.20
C ARG A 277 -27.13 -6.36 -31.56
N ASN A 278 -27.47 -5.11 -31.88
CA ASN A 278 -28.04 -4.71 -33.17
C ASN A 278 -26.98 -4.46 -34.27
N GLY A 279 -25.76 -4.06 -33.89
CA GLY A 279 -24.65 -3.82 -34.84
C GLY A 279 -23.98 -5.11 -35.33
N VAL A 280 -23.79 -6.09 -34.44
CA VAL A 280 -23.16 -7.39 -34.80
C VAL A 280 -24.09 -8.23 -35.69
N THR A 281 -25.41 -8.13 -35.50
CA THR A 281 -26.39 -8.77 -36.40
C THR A 281 -26.28 -8.24 -37.82
N TRP A 282 -26.12 -6.93 -38.03
CA TRP A 282 -25.94 -6.33 -39.35
C TRP A 282 -24.66 -6.79 -40.06
N LEU A 283 -23.54 -6.90 -39.33
CA LEU A 283 -22.27 -7.37 -39.90
C LEU A 283 -22.33 -8.85 -40.30
N ILE A 284 -23.02 -9.70 -39.53
CA ILE A 284 -23.24 -11.11 -39.89
C ILE A 284 -24.07 -11.23 -41.18
N TYR A 285 -25.10 -10.40 -41.35
CA TYR A 285 -25.89 -10.39 -42.59
C TYR A 285 -25.07 -9.99 -43.81
N VAL A 286 -24.21 -8.96 -43.70
CA VAL A 286 -23.35 -8.51 -44.82
C VAL A 286 -22.31 -9.57 -45.20
N VAL A 287 -21.68 -10.21 -44.22
CA VAL A 287 -20.71 -11.30 -44.46
C VAL A 287 -21.39 -12.53 -45.04
N ALA A 288 -22.57 -12.91 -44.55
CA ALA A 288 -23.35 -14.01 -45.11
C ALA A 288 -23.79 -13.73 -46.56
N TRP A 289 -24.20 -12.50 -46.87
CA TRP A 289 -24.55 -12.09 -48.24
C TRP A 289 -23.34 -12.16 -49.18
N PHE A 290 -22.17 -11.66 -48.73
CA PHE A 290 -20.93 -11.74 -49.50
C PHE A 290 -20.47 -13.18 -49.75
N LEU A 291 -20.60 -14.07 -48.76
CA LEU A 291 -20.26 -15.48 -48.92
C LEU A 291 -21.21 -16.21 -49.88
N VAL A 292 -22.50 -15.87 -49.88
CA VAL A 292 -23.47 -16.43 -50.84
C VAL A 292 -23.21 -15.93 -52.27
N SER A 293 -22.86 -14.66 -52.45
CA SER A 293 -22.52 -14.10 -53.78
C SER A 293 -21.16 -14.56 -54.33
N LEU A 294 -20.34 -15.24 -53.54
CA LEU A 294 -19.07 -15.86 -53.97
C LEU A 294 -19.24 -17.33 -54.41
N ILE A 295 -20.39 -17.94 -54.12
CA ILE A 295 -20.68 -19.36 -54.40
C ILE A 295 -21.60 -19.54 -55.63
N VAL A 296 -22.23 -18.46 -56.10
CA VAL A 296 -23.03 -18.41 -57.35
C VAL A 296 -22.21 -17.75 -58.45
#